data_AF-A0A8T5IQ23-F1
#
_entry.id   AF-A0A8T5IQ23-F1
#
_cell.length_a   1.000
_cell.length_b   1.000
_cell.length_c   1.000
_cell.angle_alpha   90.00
_cell.angle_beta   90.00
_cell.angle_gamma   90.00
#
_symmetry.space_group_name_H-M   'P 1'
#
loop_
_entity.id
_entity.type
_entity.pdbx_description
1 polymer ?
#
loop_
_entity_poly.entity_id
_entity_poly.type
_entity_poly.pdbx_seq_one_letter_code
_entity_poly.pdbx_strand_id
1 'polypeptide(L)'
;MIVQWVIVAVFVLAGLWYLKMEHHSRKMKVVIIVLIGALIYFSMINIFTSSQVDLTSPRGVVNAVYIYFGWIGQTASSLWDIGSDTVGLVGNAIKVNNTDTDQPRR
;
A
#
# COMPACT_ATOMS: atom_id res chain seq x y z
N MET A 1 7.77 -5.14 20.71
CA MET A 1 9.13 -5.06 20.12
C MET A 1 9.59 -6.41 19.55
N ILE A 2 10.06 -7.38 20.33
CA ILE A 2 10.59 -8.67 19.80
C ILE A 2 9.56 -9.45 18.95
N VAL A 3 8.30 -9.53 19.39
CA VAL A 3 7.25 -10.26 18.65
C VAL A 3 6.97 -9.64 17.27
N GLN A 4 7.08 -8.32 17.12
CA GLN A 4 6.91 -7.65 15.82
C GLN A 4 8.06 -8.02 14.88
N TRP A 5 9.30 -7.99 15.36
CA TRP A 5 10.46 -8.38 14.56
C TRP A 5 10.42 -9.85 14.12
N VAL A 6 9.87 -10.73 14.97
CA VAL A 6 9.66 -12.15 14.63
C VAL A 6 8.61 -12.30 13.53
N ILE A 7 7.48 -11.58 13.61
CA ILE A 7 6.43 -11.62 12.58
C ILE A 7 6.96 -11.10 11.23
N VAL A 8 7.74 -10.00 11.23
CA VAL A 8 8.40 -9.48 10.03
C VAL A 8 9.35 -10.51 9.44
N ALA A 9 10.21 -11.11 10.27
CA ALA A 9 11.19 -12.09 9.82
C ALA A 9 10.50 -13.30 9.16
N VAL A 10 9.40 -13.78 9.73
CA VAL A 10 8.61 -14.88 9.15
C VAL A 10 8.00 -14.48 7.80
N PHE A 11 7.41 -13.29 7.69
CA PHE A 11 6.84 -12.81 6.43
C PHE A 11 7.90 -12.63 5.33
N VAL A 12 9.06 -12.09 5.68
CA VAL A 12 10.19 -11.91 4.76
C VAL A 12 10.74 -13.27 4.32
N LEU A 13 10.93 -14.22 5.24
CA LEU A 13 11.41 -15.56 4.92
C LEU A 13 10.41 -16.33 4.05
N ALA A 14 9.11 -16.25 4.33
CA ALA A 14 8.07 -16.85 3.50
C ALA A 14 8.06 -16.24 2.09
N GLY A 15 8.19 -14.91 1.99
CA GLY A 15 8.31 -14.20 0.71
C GLY A 15 9.53 -14.64 -0.09
N LEU A 16 10.70 -14.74 0.55
CA LEU A 16 11.94 -15.21 -0.08
C LEU A 16 11.86 -16.68 -0.51
N TRP A 17 11.22 -17.52 0.30
CA TRP A 17 11.04 -18.94 -0.02
C TRP A 17 10.11 -19.12 -1.23
N TYR A 18 9.02 -18.36 -1.30
CA TYR A 18 8.12 -18.33 -2.44
C TYR A 18 8.83 -17.82 -3.71
N LEU A 19 9.71 -16.81 -3.58
CA LEU A 19 10.49 -16.24 -4.68
C LEU A 19 11.49 -17.24 -5.30
N LYS A 20 12.01 -18.16 -4.48
CA LYS A 20 12.94 -19.21 -4.91
C LYS A 20 12.26 -20.27 -5.79
N MET A 21 10.93 -20.44 -5.68
CA MET A 21 10.19 -21.50 -6.39
C MET A 21 9.65 -21.11 -7.78
N GLU A 22 9.54 -19.82 -8.15
CA GLU A 22 8.87 -19.43 -9.41
C GLU A 22 9.79 -18.89 -10.53
N HIS A 23 9.37 -19.07 -11.79
CA HIS A 23 10.09 -18.65 -13.01
C HIS A 23 10.09 -17.11 -13.21
N HIS A 24 11.11 -16.60 -13.92
CA HIS A 24 11.64 -15.22 -13.85
C HIS A 24 10.62 -14.07 -13.97
N SER A 25 9.54 -14.24 -14.74
CA SER A 25 8.51 -13.20 -14.95
C SER A 25 7.50 -13.10 -13.80
N ARG A 26 7.25 -14.18 -13.03
CA ARG A 26 6.43 -14.13 -11.81
C ARG A 26 7.18 -13.58 -10.59
N LYS A 27 8.51 -13.68 -10.57
CA LYS A 27 9.34 -13.15 -9.47
C LYS A 27 9.07 -11.66 -9.21
N MET A 28 8.91 -10.86 -10.27
CA MET A 28 8.59 -9.43 -10.16
C MET A 28 7.25 -9.18 -9.46
N LYS A 29 6.22 -9.97 -9.77
CA LYS A 29 4.90 -9.87 -9.10
C LYS A 29 5.01 -10.21 -7.61
N VAL A 30 5.78 -11.25 -7.28
CA VAL A 30 6.01 -11.65 -5.88
C VAL A 30 6.78 -10.58 -5.12
N VAL A 31 7.83 -10.00 -5.71
CA VAL A 31 8.55 -8.86 -5.09
C VAL A 31 7.58 -7.73 -4.80
N ILE A 32 6.77 -7.31 -5.79
CA ILE A 32 5.80 -6.22 -5.61
C ILE A 32 4.81 -6.54 -4.49
N ILE A 33 4.28 -7.76 -4.43
CA ILE A 33 3.34 -8.17 -3.37
C ILE A 33 4.02 -8.15 -1.99
N VAL A 34 5.24 -8.66 -1.88
CA VAL A 34 6.00 -8.64 -0.62
C VAL A 34 6.29 -7.20 -0.19
N LEU A 35 6.62 -6.32 -1.13
CA LEU A 35 6.93 -4.91 -0.87
C LEU A 35 5.68 -4.15 -0.43
N ILE A 36 4.53 -4.39 -1.08
CA ILE A 36 3.22 -3.85 -0.67
C ILE A 36 2.85 -4.37 0.72
N GLY A 37 3.01 -5.67 0.97
CA GLY A 37 2.73 -6.27 2.27
C GLY A 37 3.59 -5.68 3.39
N ALA A 38 4.88 -5.47 3.13
CA ALA A 38 5.80 -4.82 4.05
C ALA A 38 5.40 -3.36 4.33
N LEU A 39 5.03 -2.60 3.29
CA LEU A 39 4.53 -1.23 3.43
C LEU A 39 3.27 -1.15 4.30
N ILE A 40 2.30 -2.04 4.06
CA ILE A 40 1.07 -2.12 4.85
C ILE A 40 1.41 -2.44 6.31
N TYR A 41 2.31 -3.40 6.55
CA TYR A 41 2.71 -3.80 7.90
C TYR A 41 3.38 -2.65 8.66
N PHE A 42 4.33 -1.94 8.05
CA PHE A 42 4.96 -0.78 8.66
C PHE A 42 3.97 0.36 8.92
N SER A 43 3.04 0.59 7.98
CA SER A 43 1.96 1.57 8.16
C SER A 43 1.08 1.25 9.36
N MET A 44 0.65 -0.01 9.50
CA MET A 44 -0.17 -0.44 10.64
C MET A 44 0.58 -0.27 11.96
N ILE A 45 1.85 -0.72 12.03
CA ILE A 45 2.65 -0.60 13.25
C ILE A 45 2.71 0.85 13.73
N ASN A 46 2.98 1.78 12.82
CA ASN A 46 3.15 3.19 13.17
C ASN A 46 1.90 3.77 13.86
N ILE A 47 0.72 3.38 13.36
CA ILE A 47 -0.59 3.83 13.88
C ILE A 47 -0.89 3.23 15.24
N PHE A 48 -0.60 1.94 15.43
CA PHE A 48 -0.83 1.30 16.74
C PHE A 48 0.18 1.75 17.79
N THR A 49 1.40 2.13 17.40
CA THR A 49 2.38 2.71 18.34
C THR A 49 2.05 4.14 18.77
N SER A 50 1.42 4.95 17.91
CA SER A 50 1.05 6.33 18.26
C SER A 50 -0.21 6.44 19.13
N SER A 51 -1.09 5.43 19.09
CA SER A 51 -2.45 5.54 19.63
C SER A 51 -2.64 5.02 21.07
N GLN A 52 -1.57 4.60 21.78
CA GLN A 52 -1.60 4.03 23.15
C GLN A 52 -2.84 3.16 23.43
N VAL A 53 -3.09 2.17 22.57
CA VAL A 53 -4.30 1.34 22.67
C VAL A 53 -4.07 0.21 23.67
N ASP A 54 -4.79 0.24 24.79
CA ASP A 54 -4.77 -0.84 25.77
C ASP A 54 -5.71 -1.98 25.36
N LEU A 55 -5.14 -2.99 24.70
CA LEU A 55 -5.86 -4.18 24.23
C LEU A 55 -6.34 -5.11 25.35
N THR A 56 -5.99 -4.84 26.62
CA THR A 56 -6.43 -5.66 27.76
C THR A 56 -7.83 -5.29 28.25
N SER A 57 -8.34 -4.13 27.84
CA SER A 57 -9.68 -3.67 28.19
C SER A 57 -10.66 -3.83 27.01
N PRO A 58 -11.94 -4.17 27.26
CA PRO A 58 -12.96 -4.23 26.21
C PRO A 58 -13.11 -2.89 25.46
N ARG A 59 -12.91 -1.77 26.16
CA ARG A 59 -12.92 -0.43 25.55
C ARG A 59 -11.76 -0.22 24.59
N GLY A 60 -10.57 -0.70 24.92
CA GLY A 60 -9.41 -0.59 24.04
C GLY A 60 -9.49 -1.50 22.81
N VAL A 61 -10.14 -2.67 22.91
CA VAL A 61 -10.43 -3.51 21.73
C VAL A 61 -11.36 -2.78 20.75
N VAL A 62 -12.44 -2.17 21.25
CA VAL A 62 -13.35 -1.37 20.41
C VAL A 62 -12.61 -0.18 19.78
N ASN A 63 -11.78 0.51 20.55
CA ASN A 63 -10.97 1.62 20.04
C ASN A 63 -9.97 1.17 18.95
N ALA A 64 -9.33 0.01 19.14
CA ALA A 64 -8.44 -0.58 18.13
C ALA A 64 -9.17 -0.84 16.81
N VAL A 65 -10.39 -1.36 16.88
CA VAL A 65 -11.23 -1.64 15.72
C VAL A 65 -11.59 -0.33 15.00
N TYR A 66 -12.00 0.71 15.73
CA TYR A 66 -12.27 2.02 15.12
C TYR A 66 -11.05 2.63 14.43
N ILE A 67 -9.88 2.56 15.07
CA ILE A 67 -8.63 3.04 14.50
C ILE A 67 -8.27 2.27 13.22
N TYR A 68 -8.45 0.95 13.23
CA TYR A 68 -8.21 0.09 12.07
C TYR A 68 -9.10 0.44 10.87
N PHE A 69 -10.42 0.56 11.09
CA PHE A 69 -11.35 0.94 10.04
C PHE A 69 -11.14 2.38 9.56
N GLY A 70 -10.83 3.30 10.47
CA GLY A 70 -10.48 4.69 10.13
C GLY A 70 -9.23 4.75 9.23
N TRP A 71 -8.19 3.98 9.57
CA TRP A 71 -6.99 3.88 8.74
C TRP A 71 -7.28 3.30 7.35
N ILE A 72 -8.08 2.23 7.25
CA ILE A 72 -8.48 1.65 5.95
C ILE A 72 -9.21 2.70 5.11
N GLY A 73 -10.19 3.40 5.70
CA GLY A 73 -10.96 4.42 5.00
C GLY A 73 -10.08 5.57 4.48
N GLN A 74 -9.19 6.08 5.33
CA GLN A 74 -8.25 7.13 4.94
C GLN A 74 -7.30 6.66 3.83
N THR A 75 -6.73 5.47 3.95
CA THR A 75 -5.81 4.89 2.95
C THR A 75 -6.52 4.67 1.61
N ALA A 76 -7.75 4.18 1.63
CA ALA A 76 -8.56 3.97 0.43
C ALA A 76 -8.88 5.29 -0.27
N SER A 77 -9.23 6.34 0.48
CA SER A 77 -9.45 7.69 -0.07
C SER A 77 -8.17 8.21 -0.74
N SER A 78 -7.02 8.15 -0.06
CA SER A 78 -5.77 8.62 -0.63
C SER A 78 -5.35 7.85 -1.89
N LEU A 79 -5.59 6.52 -1.93
CA LEU A 79 -5.33 5.72 -3.13
C LEU A 79 -6.26 6.09 -4.28
N TRP A 80 -7.53 6.39 -3.98
CA TRP A 80 -8.48 6.87 -4.98
C TRP A 80 -8.05 8.21 -5.57
N ASP A 81 -7.67 9.15 -4.71
CA ASP A 81 -7.24 10.50 -5.11
C ASP A 81 -5.99 10.43 -6.01
N ILE A 82 -4.98 9.64 -5.60
CA ILE A 82 -3.78 9.39 -6.42
C ILE A 82 -4.15 8.78 -7.78
N GLY A 83 -5.09 7.84 -7.79
CA GLY A 83 -5.58 7.20 -9.01
C GLY A 83 -6.26 8.19 -9.94
N SER A 84 -7.18 9.01 -9.42
CA SER A 84 -7.87 10.03 -10.22
C SER A 84 -6.93 11.09 -10.75
N ASP A 85 -5.97 11.53 -9.94
CA ASP A 85 -4.97 12.52 -10.34
C ASP A 85 -4.06 11.98 -11.44
N THR A 86 -3.62 10.73 -11.31
CA THR A 86 -2.76 10.08 -12.31
C THR A 86 -3.51 9.92 -13.64
N VAL A 87 -4.76 9.48 -13.61
CA VAL A 87 -5.59 9.37 -14.82
C VAL A 87 -5.84 10.74 -15.45
N GLY A 88 -6.09 11.77 -14.63
CA GLY A 88 -6.23 13.15 -15.10
C GLY A 88 -4.96 13.69 -15.76
N LEU A 89 -3.79 13.46 -15.16
CA LEU A 89 -2.49 13.86 -15.68
C LEU A 89 -2.18 13.18 -17.02
N VAL A 90 -2.33 11.87 -17.09
CA VAL A 90 -2.10 11.10 -18.33
C VAL A 90 -3.11 11.50 -19.40
N GLY A 91 -4.38 11.67 -19.04
CA GLY A 91 -5.44 12.12 -19.94
C GLY A 91 -5.17 13.51 -20.50
N ASN A 92 -4.75 14.46 -19.66
CA ASN A 92 -4.36 15.79 -20.10
C ASN A 92 -3.12 15.77 -21.00
N ALA A 93 -2.10 14.96 -20.67
CA ALA A 93 -0.90 14.82 -21.49
C ALA A 93 -1.22 14.26 -22.89
N ILE A 94 -2.11 13.27 -22.99
CA ILE A 94 -2.58 12.72 -24.28
C ILE A 94 -3.36 13.78 -25.07
N LYS A 95 -4.24 14.53 -24.40
CA LYS A 95 -5.05 15.56 -25.05
C LYS A 95 -4.19 16.68 -25.64
N VAL A 96 -3.19 17.16 -24.89
CA VAL A 96 -2.23 18.19 -25.34
C VAL A 96 -1.44 17.70 -26.56
N ASN A 97 -0.92 16.47 -26.52
CA ASN A 97 -0.19 15.87 -27.64
C ASN A 97 -1.05 15.76 -28.92
N ASN A 98 -2.33 15.42 -28.79
CA ASN A 98 -3.23 15.33 -29.94
C ASN A 98 -3.53 16.72 -30.54
N THR A 99 -3.71 17.76 -29.71
CA THR A 99 -3.91 19.13 -30.21
C THR A 99 -2.71 19.71 -30.96
N ASP A 100 -1.49 19.32 -30.60
CA ASP A 100 -0.28 19.73 -31.34
C ASP A 100 -0.12 18.99 -32.67
N THR A 101 -0.73 17.79 -32.79
CA THR A 101 -0.69 16.98 -34.01
C THR A 101 -1.74 17.43 -35.04
N ASP A 102 -2.86 17.99 -34.58
CA ASP A 102 -3.98 18.46 -35.42
C ASP A 102 -3.87 19.93 -35.89
N GLN A 103 -2.82 20.66 -35.50
CA GLN A 103 -2.57 21.97 -36.12
C GLN A 103 -2.05 21.79 -37.55
N PRO A 104 -2.77 22.25 -38.60
CA PRO A 104 -2.25 22.22 -39.96
C PRO A 104 -1.02 23.12 -40.00
N ARG A 105 0.14 22.51 -40.33
CA ARG A 105 1.38 23.23 -40.65
C ARG A 105 1.05 24.29 -41.70
N ARG A 106 0.96 25.55 -41.26
CA ARG A 106 0.92 26.73 -42.12
C ARG A 106 2.34 27.09 -42.54
#